data_AF-A0A0R0A915-F1
#
_entry.id   AF-A0A0R0A915-F1
#
_cell.length_a   1.000
_cell.length_b   1.000
_cell.length_c   1.000
_cell.angle_alpha   90.00
_cell.angle_beta   90.00
_cell.angle_gamma   90.00
#
_symmetry.space_group_name_H-M   'P 1'
#
loop_
_entity.id
_entity.type
_entity.pdbx_description
1 polymer ?
#
loop_
_entity_poly.entity_id
_entity_poly.type
_entity_poly.pdbx_seq_one_letter_code
_entity_poly.pdbx_strand_id
1 'polypeptide(L)'
;MTAIHHQLWIDAPLSTVYAGLATAEGLGQWWIAHQQSVIDGDTLLSHNPGGGHGVVAMKVLETLPGQRVRWEVISHHPRQSPASAWSGTEIRFELSRRASPGAWRGLPHEGEPMTVLEFHHLGWDPHSEYLGFCSQAWAETLVLLRRWAEARTPGHH
;
A
#
# COMPACT_ATOMS: atom_id res chain seq x y z
N MET A 1 20.94 -0.51 -0.92
CA MET A 1 19.66 0.22 -1.04
C MET A 1 18.83 -0.08 0.19
N THR A 2 18.12 0.91 0.71
CA THR A 2 17.28 0.77 1.90
C THR A 2 15.83 0.49 1.49
N ALA A 3 15.03 -0.01 2.42
CA ALA A 3 13.61 -0.23 2.24
C ALA A 3 12.82 0.26 3.44
N ILE A 4 11.62 0.77 3.20
CA ILE A 4 10.58 0.94 4.22
C ILE A 4 9.81 -0.38 4.28
N HIS A 5 9.65 -0.94 5.48
CA HIS A 5 8.84 -2.14 5.71
C HIS A 5 7.81 -1.87 6.81
N HIS A 6 6.56 -2.23 6.53
CA HIS A 6 5.46 -2.22 7.51
C HIS A 6 4.76 -3.57 7.47
N GLN A 7 4.39 -4.09 8.63
CA GLN A 7 3.55 -5.28 8.75
C GLN A 7 2.24 -4.92 9.42
N LEU A 8 1.12 -5.32 8.81
CA LEU A 8 -0.21 -5.08 9.34
C LEU A 8 -0.96 -6.40 9.47
N TRP A 9 -1.62 -6.56 10.62
CA TRP A 9 -2.63 -7.58 10.86
C TRP A 9 -3.99 -6.93 10.70
N ILE A 10 -4.83 -7.51 9.85
CA ILE A 10 -6.10 -6.95 9.41
C ILE A 10 -7.18 -7.99 9.65
N ASP A 11 -8.18 -7.64 10.45
CA ASP A 11 -9.32 -8.50 10.74
C ASP A 11 -10.37 -8.46 9.62
N ALA A 12 -9.93 -8.91 8.45
CA ALA A 12 -10.76 -8.95 7.26
C ALA A 12 -10.37 -10.14 6.37
N PRO A 13 -11.31 -10.61 5.53
CA PRO A 13 -11.00 -11.59 4.50
C PRO A 13 -9.87 -11.09 3.58
N LEU A 14 -8.96 -11.99 3.23
CA LEU A 14 -7.83 -11.69 2.36
C LEU A 14 -8.30 -11.09 1.02
N SER A 15 -9.41 -11.60 0.48
CA SER A 15 -10.03 -11.09 -0.74
C SER A 15 -10.45 -9.62 -0.64
N THR A 16 -10.95 -9.18 0.52
CA THR A 16 -11.33 -7.79 0.78
C THR A 16 -10.09 -6.89 0.74
N VAL A 17 -9.01 -7.29 1.44
CA VAL A 17 -7.76 -6.53 1.45
C VAL A 17 -7.15 -6.46 0.05
N TYR A 18 -7.11 -7.59 -0.67
CA TYR A 18 -6.60 -7.64 -2.04
C TYR A 18 -7.38 -6.73 -2.99
N ALA A 19 -8.73 -6.74 -2.92
CA ALA A 19 -9.56 -5.88 -3.74
C ALA A 19 -9.31 -4.38 -3.48
N GLY A 20 -8.98 -4.00 -2.24
CA GLY A 20 -8.59 -2.64 -1.90
C GLY A 20 -7.23 -2.21 -2.47
N LEU A 21 -6.37 -3.15 -2.83
CA LEU A 21 -5.02 -2.88 -3.33
C LEU A 21 -4.91 -2.99 -4.85
N ALA A 22 -5.65 -3.90 -5.48
CA ALA A 22 -5.38 -4.32 -6.84
C ALA A 22 -5.95 -3.40 -7.94
N THR A 23 -6.82 -2.45 -7.61
CA THR A 23 -7.52 -1.60 -8.59
C THR A 23 -7.54 -0.14 -8.17
N ALA A 24 -7.62 0.77 -9.15
CA ALA A 24 -7.78 2.20 -8.87
C ALA A 24 -9.03 2.52 -8.03
N GLU A 25 -10.13 1.81 -8.30
CA GLU A 25 -11.37 1.93 -7.51
C GLU A 25 -11.14 1.54 -6.04
N GLY A 26 -10.47 0.40 -5.80
CA GLY A 26 -10.15 -0.08 -4.46
C GLY A 26 -9.24 0.89 -3.69
N LEU A 27 -8.17 1.36 -4.33
CA LEU A 27 -7.25 2.35 -3.76
C LEU A 27 -7.96 3.65 -3.40
N GLY A 28 -8.92 4.06 -4.25
CA GLY A 28 -9.77 5.23 -4.04
C GLY A 28 -10.62 5.19 -2.79
N GLN A 29 -10.88 4.02 -2.21
CA GLN A 29 -11.74 3.89 -1.03
C GLN A 29 -11.05 4.20 0.30
N TRP A 30 -9.73 4.15 0.35
CA TRP A 30 -8.99 4.26 1.62
C TRP A 30 -7.73 5.13 1.56
N TRP A 31 -7.15 5.37 0.37
CA TRP A 31 -5.94 6.18 0.23
C TRP A 31 -6.24 7.55 -0.37
N ILE A 32 -6.42 7.60 -1.68
CA ILE A 32 -6.78 8.78 -2.47
C ILE A 32 -7.37 8.28 -3.79
N ALA A 33 -8.23 9.06 -4.43
CA ALA A 33 -8.77 8.73 -5.74
C ALA A 33 -7.63 8.47 -6.74
N HIS A 34 -7.54 7.23 -7.21
CA HIS A 34 -6.62 6.83 -8.26
C HIS A 34 -7.33 6.78 -9.61
N GLN A 35 -6.58 7.02 -10.67
CA GLN A 35 -6.96 6.78 -12.05
C GLN A 35 -6.16 5.61 -12.59
N GLN A 36 -6.78 4.82 -13.45
CA GLN A 36 -6.12 3.76 -14.19
C GLN A 36 -6.12 4.12 -15.68
N SER A 37 -4.98 3.93 -16.34
CA SER A 37 -4.84 4.06 -17.78
C SER A 37 -3.96 2.95 -18.34
N VAL A 38 -3.99 2.78 -19.66
CA VAL A 38 -3.06 1.89 -20.38
C VAL A 38 -2.28 2.73 -21.37
N ILE A 39 -0.95 2.68 -21.29
CA ILE A 39 -0.02 3.40 -22.18
C ILE A 39 1.00 2.39 -22.69
N ASP A 40 1.15 2.28 -24.01
CA ASP A 40 2.10 1.37 -24.66
C ASP A 40 2.00 -0.10 -24.19
N GLY A 41 0.79 -0.52 -23.81
CA GLY A 41 0.51 -1.87 -23.29
C GLY A 41 0.72 -2.04 -21.79
N ASP A 42 1.28 -1.04 -21.10
CA ASP A 42 1.47 -1.04 -19.65
C ASP A 42 0.25 -0.46 -18.93
N THR A 43 -0.17 -1.10 -17.84
CA THR A 43 -1.19 -0.55 -16.95
C THR A 43 -0.55 0.43 -15.97
N LEU A 44 -1.07 1.66 -15.93
CA LEU A 44 -0.61 2.71 -15.04
C LEU A 44 -1.69 3.07 -14.02
N LEU A 45 -1.26 3.28 -12.78
CA LEU A 45 -2.04 3.88 -11.70
C LEU A 45 -1.49 5.26 -11.42
N SER A 46 -2.35 6.26 -11.31
CA SER A 46 -1.92 7.62 -10.97
C SER A 46 -2.87 8.30 -9.99
N HIS A 47 -2.34 9.21 -9.19
CA HIS A 47 -3.14 10.07 -8.33
C HIS A 47 -2.51 11.45 -8.23
N ASN A 48 -3.34 12.43 -7.88
CA ASN A 48 -2.89 13.79 -7.61
C ASN A 48 -2.99 14.07 -6.11
N PRO A 49 -1.86 14.08 -5.37
CA PRO A 49 -1.86 14.32 -3.93
C PRO A 49 -2.10 15.80 -3.55
N GLY A 50 -2.23 16.71 -4.51
CA GLY A 50 -2.51 18.13 -4.29
C GLY A 50 -1.44 19.08 -4.82
N GLY A 51 -1.65 20.38 -4.60
CA GLY A 51 -0.79 21.46 -5.14
C GLY A 51 0.66 21.35 -4.69
N GLY A 52 1.60 21.42 -5.63
CA GLY A 52 3.05 21.44 -5.38
C GLY A 52 3.77 20.10 -5.56
N HIS A 53 3.04 18.98 -5.62
CA HIS A 53 3.64 17.65 -5.77
C HIS A 53 3.67 17.15 -7.22
N GLY A 54 2.68 17.52 -8.05
CA GLY A 54 2.47 16.92 -9.36
C GLY A 54 1.83 15.53 -9.27
N VAL A 55 1.51 14.93 -10.43
CA VAL A 55 0.86 13.61 -10.49
C VAL A 55 1.88 12.53 -10.17
N VAL A 56 1.59 11.71 -9.15
CA VAL A 56 2.33 10.48 -8.89
C VAL A 56 1.79 9.41 -9.84
N ALA A 57 2.67 8.84 -10.65
CA ALA A 57 2.35 7.77 -11.59
C ALA A 57 3.18 6.52 -11.28
N MET A 58 2.51 5.38 -11.34
CA MET A 58 3.04 4.07 -11.01
C MET A 58 2.69 3.09 -12.12
N LYS A 59 3.68 2.34 -12.61
CA LYS A 59 3.48 1.22 -13.53
C LYS A 59 3.16 -0.04 -12.73
N VAL A 60 2.10 -0.75 -13.12
CA VAL A 60 1.77 -2.04 -12.52
C VAL A 60 2.73 -3.10 -13.07
N LEU A 61 3.56 -3.67 -12.19
CA LEU A 61 4.51 -4.72 -12.54
C LEU A 61 3.89 -6.11 -12.41
N GLU A 62 3.06 -6.32 -11.40
CA GLU A 62 2.44 -7.62 -11.10
C GLU A 62 1.16 -7.45 -10.29
N THR A 63 0.13 -8.23 -10.63
CA THR A 63 -1.06 -8.45 -9.82
C THR A 63 -1.32 -9.96 -9.75
N LEU A 64 -0.99 -10.56 -8.61
CA LEU A 64 -1.23 -11.97 -8.33
C LEU A 64 -2.42 -12.10 -7.36
N PRO A 65 -3.59 -12.58 -7.84
CA PRO A 65 -4.81 -12.66 -7.05
C PRO A 65 -4.61 -13.28 -5.67
N GLY A 66 -5.00 -12.52 -4.65
CA GLY A 66 -4.94 -12.96 -3.26
C GLY A 66 -3.54 -13.16 -2.67
N GLN A 67 -2.49 -12.68 -3.33
CA GLN A 67 -1.11 -12.92 -2.89
C GLN A 67 -0.24 -11.67 -2.97
N ARG A 68 -0.22 -10.98 -4.12
CA ARG A 68 0.78 -9.92 -4.33
C ARG A 68 0.32 -8.84 -5.29
N VAL A 69 0.72 -7.61 -5.00
CA VAL A 69 0.62 -6.46 -5.91
C VAL A 69 1.96 -5.72 -5.91
N ARG A 70 2.48 -5.39 -7.09
CA ARG A 70 3.75 -4.68 -7.28
C ARG A 70 3.62 -3.54 -8.27
N TRP A 71 4.18 -2.39 -7.90
CA TRP A 71 4.24 -1.21 -8.75
C TRP A 71 5.64 -0.62 -8.77
N GLU A 72 6.01 -0.01 -9.89
CA GLU A 72 7.19 0.85 -10.01
C GLU A 72 6.73 2.30 -10.11
N VAL A 73 7.33 3.19 -9.33
CA VAL A 73 7.05 4.62 -9.43
C VAL A 73 7.84 5.20 -10.61
N ILE A 74 7.13 5.65 -11.64
CA ILE A 74 7.73 6.14 -12.92
C ILE A 74 7.66 7.66 -13.07
N SER A 75 7.10 8.35 -12.08
CA SER A 75 6.94 9.81 -12.07
C SER A 75 8.17 10.50 -11.48
N HIS A 76 8.43 11.71 -11.95
CA HIS A 76 9.51 12.57 -11.46
C HIS A 76 8.93 13.82 -10.84
N HIS A 77 9.51 14.24 -9.71
CA HIS A 77 8.97 15.34 -8.91
C HIS A 77 10.06 16.35 -8.54
N PRO A 78 9.70 17.62 -8.29
CA PRO A 78 10.62 18.62 -7.79
C PRO A 78 11.26 18.18 -6.46
N ARG A 79 12.53 18.55 -6.23
CA ARG A 79 13.33 18.11 -5.06
C ARG A 79 12.66 18.37 -3.71
N GLN A 80 11.83 19.40 -3.59
CA GLN A 80 11.10 19.73 -2.37
C GLN A 80 9.92 18.79 -2.06
N SER A 81 9.50 17.99 -3.04
CA SER A 81 8.44 16.99 -2.86
C SER A 81 9.05 15.70 -2.30
N PRO A 82 8.47 15.07 -1.28
CA PRO A 82 8.89 13.75 -0.81
C PRO A 82 8.86 12.67 -1.91
N ALA A 83 7.96 12.82 -2.88
CA ALA A 83 7.86 11.93 -4.03
C ALA A 83 9.08 12.01 -4.98
N SER A 84 9.93 13.04 -4.86
CA SER A 84 11.17 13.12 -5.66
C SER A 84 12.17 12.01 -5.35
N ALA A 85 12.05 11.37 -4.18
CA ALA A 85 12.86 10.22 -3.81
C ALA A 85 12.29 8.88 -4.30
N TRP A 86 11.15 8.89 -5.01
CA TRP A 86 10.43 7.66 -5.36
C TRP A 86 10.67 7.23 -6.82
N SER A 87 11.18 8.07 -7.71
CA SER A 87 11.39 7.66 -9.11
C SER A 87 12.28 6.41 -9.21
N GLY A 88 11.78 5.35 -9.84
CA GLY A 88 12.47 4.06 -9.99
C GLY A 88 12.41 3.14 -8.77
N THR A 89 11.66 3.50 -7.72
CA THR A 89 11.44 2.63 -6.56
C THR A 89 10.29 1.66 -6.81
N GLU A 90 10.29 0.53 -6.09
CA GLU A 90 9.22 -0.46 -6.14
C GLU A 90 8.36 -0.38 -4.87
N ILE A 91 7.04 -0.33 -5.04
CA ILE A 91 6.06 -0.54 -3.98
C ILE A 91 5.51 -1.96 -4.12
N ARG A 92 5.59 -2.74 -3.05
CA ARG A 92 5.16 -4.15 -3.01
C ARG A 92 4.29 -4.43 -1.80
N PHE A 93 3.17 -5.09 -2.06
CA PHE A 93 2.26 -5.62 -1.05
C PHE A 93 2.24 -7.13 -1.18
N GLU A 94 2.52 -7.84 -0.08
CA GLU A 94 2.39 -9.30 0.00
C GLU A 94 1.33 -9.65 1.06
N LEU A 95 0.38 -10.49 0.67
CA LEU A 95 -0.72 -10.92 1.50
C LEU A 95 -0.54 -12.39 1.89
N SER A 96 -0.83 -12.68 3.14
CA SER A 96 -0.87 -14.06 3.65
C SER A 96 -1.99 -14.20 4.67
N ARG A 97 -2.41 -15.44 4.90
CA ARG A 97 -3.37 -15.78 5.96
C ARG A 97 -2.62 -16.45 7.10
N ARG A 98 -2.70 -15.90 8.31
CA ARG A 98 -1.99 -16.40 9.50
C ARG A 98 -2.94 -16.44 10.70
N ALA A 99 -2.76 -17.40 11.60
CA ALA A 99 -3.51 -17.44 12.85
C ALA A 99 -3.18 -16.21 13.71
N SER A 100 -4.20 -15.56 14.26
CA SER A 100 -4.03 -14.42 15.15
C SER A 100 -3.19 -14.85 16.36
N PRO A 101 -2.14 -14.10 16.70
CA PRO A 101 -1.37 -14.36 17.91
C PRO A 101 -2.14 -13.95 19.17
N GLY A 102 -3.31 -13.32 19.04
CA GLY A 102 -4.19 -12.99 20.17
C GLY A 102 -3.82 -11.73 20.93
N ALA A 103 -4.46 -11.59 22.09
CA ALA A 103 -4.56 -10.33 22.83
C ALA A 103 -3.22 -9.78 23.32
N TRP A 104 -2.19 -10.62 23.50
CA TRP A 104 -0.87 -10.16 23.95
C TRP A 104 -0.16 -9.26 22.91
N ARG A 105 -0.55 -9.35 21.63
CA ARG A 105 -0.16 -8.40 20.57
C ARG A 105 -1.20 -7.31 20.31
N GLY A 106 -2.23 -7.22 21.14
CA GLY A 106 -3.36 -6.31 20.93
C GLY A 106 -4.24 -6.69 19.73
N LEU A 107 -4.28 -7.97 19.34
CA LEU A 107 -5.08 -8.46 18.22
C LEU A 107 -6.25 -9.32 18.72
N PRO A 108 -7.42 -9.26 18.06
CA PRO A 108 -8.60 -10.04 18.45
C PRO A 108 -8.49 -11.50 17.97
N HIS A 109 -9.50 -12.31 18.33
CA HIS A 109 -9.74 -13.65 17.77
C HIS A 109 -8.52 -14.59 17.78
N GLU A 110 -7.90 -14.82 18.94
CA GLU A 110 -6.71 -15.68 19.07
C GLU A 110 -6.91 -17.04 18.39
N GLY A 111 -5.94 -17.45 17.58
CA GLY A 111 -5.97 -18.70 16.82
C GLY A 111 -6.83 -18.65 15.53
N GLU A 112 -7.74 -17.68 15.38
CA GLU A 112 -8.50 -17.51 14.16
C GLU A 112 -7.66 -16.88 13.04
N PRO A 113 -7.91 -17.22 11.77
CA PRO A 113 -7.07 -16.77 10.69
C PRO A 113 -7.36 -15.32 10.27
N MET A 114 -6.36 -14.46 10.42
CA MET A 114 -6.36 -13.06 9.98
C MET A 114 -5.58 -12.88 8.67
N THR A 115 -5.82 -11.76 7.99
CA THR A 115 -4.99 -11.32 6.86
C THR A 115 -3.78 -10.57 7.38
N VAL A 116 -2.59 -10.96 6.92
CA VAL A 116 -1.34 -10.25 7.18
C VAL A 116 -0.84 -9.63 5.89
N LEU A 117 -0.65 -8.32 5.93
CA LEU A 117 -0.06 -7.53 4.86
C LEU A 117 1.40 -7.19 5.22
N GLU A 118 2.32 -7.61 4.36
CA GLU A 118 3.71 -7.14 4.35
C GLU A 118 3.84 -6.07 3.27
N PHE A 119 4.04 -4.82 3.69
CA PHE A 119 4.28 -3.68 2.81
C PHE A 119 5.77 -3.41 2.70
N HIS A 120 6.26 -3.25 1.47
CA HIS A 120 7.62 -2.85 1.19
C HIS A 120 7.65 -1.71 0.19
N HIS A 121 8.42 -0.66 0.50
CA HIS A 121 8.83 0.34 -0.48
C HIS A 121 10.35 0.24 -0.64
N LEU A 122 10.79 -0.30 -1.75
CA LEU A 122 12.15 -0.76 -2.03
C LEU A 122 12.89 0.22 -2.94
N GLY A 123 14.22 0.24 -2.84
CA GLY A 123 15.07 1.03 -3.74
C GLY A 123 15.38 2.44 -3.21
N TRP A 124 15.22 2.68 -1.91
CA TRP A 124 15.52 3.98 -1.32
C TRP A 124 17.03 4.25 -1.26
N ASP A 125 17.38 5.51 -1.52
CA ASP A 125 18.66 6.07 -1.10
C ASP A 125 18.69 6.13 0.46
N PRO A 126 19.65 5.45 1.12
CA PRO A 126 19.80 5.52 2.58
C PRO A 126 20.03 6.93 3.12
N HIS A 127 20.48 7.87 2.29
CA HIS A 127 20.76 9.26 2.67
C HIS A 127 19.61 10.22 2.32
N SER A 128 18.48 9.71 1.81
CA SER A 128 17.32 10.54 1.53
C SER A 128 16.74 11.15 2.81
N GLU A 129 16.61 12.48 2.84
CA GLU A 129 15.92 13.20 3.92
C GLU A 129 14.45 12.80 4.08
N TYR A 130 13.85 12.24 3.01
CA TYR A 130 12.45 11.83 2.98
C TYR A 130 12.21 10.40 3.47
N LEU A 131 13.26 9.60 3.72
CA LEU A 131 13.08 8.20 4.11
C LEU A 131 12.25 8.07 5.40
N GLY A 132 12.60 8.84 6.44
CA GLY A 132 11.86 8.84 7.71
C GLY A 132 10.44 9.39 7.57
N PHE A 133 10.28 10.49 6.83
CA PHE A 133 8.98 11.10 6.56
C PHE A 133 8.04 10.15 5.83
N CYS A 134 8.49 9.54 4.73
CA CYS A 134 7.68 8.61 3.96
C CYS A 134 7.40 7.32 4.74
N SER A 135 8.32 6.88 5.60
CA SER A 135 8.06 5.73 6.48
C SER A 135 6.86 5.99 7.40
N GLN A 136 6.80 7.16 8.04
CA GLN A 136 5.64 7.55 8.87
C GLN A 136 4.36 7.66 8.03
N ALA A 137 4.43 8.36 6.89
CA ALA A 137 3.27 8.58 6.01
C ALA A 137 2.66 7.26 5.51
N TRP A 138 3.50 6.27 5.20
CA TRP A 138 3.06 4.91 4.85
C TRP A 138 2.37 4.21 6.01
N ALA A 139 2.89 4.33 7.23
CA ALA A 139 2.25 3.74 8.41
C ALA A 139 0.82 4.27 8.60
N GLU A 140 0.63 5.60 8.51
CA GLU A 140 -0.66 6.26 8.64
C GLU A 140 -1.63 5.85 7.51
N THR A 141 -1.13 5.85 6.28
CA THR A 141 -1.90 5.48 5.08
C THR A 141 -2.37 4.02 5.14
N LEU A 142 -1.51 3.09 5.56
CA LEU A 142 -1.85 1.66 5.69
C LEU A 142 -2.85 1.39 6.83
N VAL A 143 -2.90 2.24 7.86
CA VAL A 143 -3.96 2.18 8.88
C VAL A 143 -5.34 2.46 8.28
N LEU A 144 -5.43 3.33 7.27
CA LEU A 144 -6.70 3.60 6.58
C LEU A 144 -7.18 2.37 5.80
N LEU A 145 -6.27 1.65 5.11
CA LEU A 145 -6.58 0.37 4.46
C LEU A 145 -7.16 -0.63 5.46
N ARG A 146 -6.49 -0.80 6.61
CA ARG A 146 -6.95 -1.73 7.66
C ARG A 146 -8.38 -1.39 8.11
N ARG A 147 -8.62 -0.13 8.49
CA ARG A 147 -9.95 0.32 8.93
C ARG A 147 -11.02 0.13 7.87
N TRP A 148 -10.70 0.46 6.62
CA TRP A 148 -11.61 0.29 5.49
C TRP A 148 -12.01 -1.18 5.28
N ALA A 149 -11.03 -2.10 5.39
CA ALA A 149 -11.24 -3.52 5.20
C ALA A 149 -12.03 -4.15 6.35
N GLU A 150 -11.69 -3.82 7.60
CA GLU A 150 -12.36 -4.34 8.81
C GLU A 150 -13.83 -3.88 8.89
N ALA A 151 -14.12 -2.63 8.48
CA ALA A 151 -15.50 -2.13 8.40
C ALA A 151 -16.37 -2.85 7.34
N ARG A 152 -15.78 -3.69 6.49
CA ARG A 152 -16.47 -4.50 5.47
C ARG A 152 -16.54 -5.97 5.84
N THR A 153 -16.02 -6.35 7.00
CA THR A 153 -16.13 -7.71 7.54
C THR A 153 -17.50 -7.86 8.22
N PRO A 154 -18.37 -8.79 7.76
CA PRO A 154 -19.64 -9.05 8.44
C PRO A 154 -19.37 -9.56 9.86
N GLY A 155 -19.90 -8.89 10.89
CA GLY A 155 -19.79 -9.31 12.29
C GLY A 155 -19.29 -8.23 13.28
N HIS A 156 -18.83 -7.07 12.80
CA HIS A 156 -18.46 -5.92 13.64
C HIS A 156 -19.65 -4.97 13.88
N HIS A 157 -20.67 -5.45 14.60
CA HIS A 157 -21.70 -4.62 15.23
C HIS A 157 -21.85 -4.97 16.70
#